data_AF-A0A7S0REQ3-F1
#
_entry.id   AF-A0A7S0REQ3-F1
#
_cell.length_a   1.000
_cell.length_b   1.000
_cell.length_c   1.000
_cell.angle_alpha   90.00
_cell.angle_beta   90.00
_cell.angle_gamma   90.00
#
_symmetry.space_group_name_H-M   'P 1'
#
loop_
_entity.id
_entity.type
_entity.pdbx_description
1 polymer ?
#
loop_
_entity_poly.entity_id
_entity_poly.type
_entity_poly.pdbx_seq_one_letter_code
_entity_poly.pdbx_strand_id
1 'polypeptide(L)'
;DNLVAEQVLAMAGEGGCAVRRFKCDMILEGGSIHVDGEGTLLTTEECLLHPNRNPHMTKAQIEAELGRMLNVRKVIWLKRGLHGDEDTNGHVDNIACFARPGEVVLSWTEDTADPQHEISRECLAALEAAEDARGRKLKVHKLPMPDPMP
;
A
#
# COMPACT_ATOMS: atom_id res chain seq x y z
N ASP A 1 -15.59 6.93 11.60
CA ASP A 1 -14.30 7.24 10.95
C ASP A 1 -14.34 8.36 9.92
N ASN A 2 -15.30 8.43 8.98
CA ASN A 2 -15.31 9.44 7.91
C ASN A 2 -15.33 10.92 8.35
N LEU A 3 -15.65 11.20 9.62
CA LEU A 3 -15.65 12.55 10.21
C LEU A 3 -14.32 12.90 10.89
N VAL A 4 -13.40 11.95 11.08
CA VAL A 4 -12.13 12.17 11.79
C VAL A 4 -11.33 13.28 11.11
N ALA A 5 -11.29 13.30 9.78
CA ALA A 5 -10.61 14.36 9.03
C ALA A 5 -11.20 15.76 9.34
N GLU A 6 -12.51 15.89 9.54
CA GLU A 6 -13.15 17.16 9.86
C GLU A 6 -12.86 17.59 11.31
N GLN A 7 -12.86 16.63 12.24
CA GLN A 7 -12.51 16.88 13.64
C GLN A 7 -11.04 17.28 13.81
N VAL A 8 -10.12 16.63 13.10
CA VAL A 8 -8.68 16.98 13.10
C VAL A 8 -8.47 18.41 12.59
N LEU A 9 -9.23 18.84 11.56
CA LEU A 9 -9.15 20.21 11.06
C LEU A 9 -9.62 21.24 12.07
N ALA A 10 -10.70 20.95 12.80
CA ALA A 10 -11.18 21.81 13.87
C ALA A 10 -10.12 21.99 14.97
N MET A 11 -9.52 20.88 15.44
CA MET A 11 -8.46 20.89 16.44
C MET A 11 -7.19 21.61 15.96
N ALA A 12 -6.78 21.38 14.71
CA ALA A 12 -5.60 22.03 14.14
C ALA A 12 -5.79 23.55 14.01
N GLY A 13 -7.00 23.98 13.65
CA GLY A 13 -7.39 25.39 13.61
C GLY A 13 -7.31 26.05 14.99
N GLU A 14 -7.79 25.39 16.04
CA GLU A 14 -7.68 25.87 17.42
C GLU A 14 -6.22 25.97 17.90
N GLY A 15 -5.35 25.05 17.44
CA GLY A 15 -3.91 25.04 17.74
C GLY A 15 -3.06 26.02 16.91
N GLY A 16 -3.66 26.86 16.07
CA GLY A 16 -2.93 27.82 15.22
C GLY A 16 -2.23 27.20 13.99
N CYS A 17 -2.49 25.92 13.69
CA CYS A 17 -2.01 25.24 12.49
C CYS A 17 -3.18 25.04 11.53
N ALA A 18 -3.50 26.05 10.73
CA ALA A 18 -4.57 25.94 9.74
C ALA A 18 -4.16 24.97 8.61
N VAL A 19 -4.79 23.79 8.58
CA VAL A 19 -4.57 22.78 7.53
C VAL A 19 -5.72 22.84 6.52
N ARG A 20 -5.43 22.63 5.24
CA ARG A 20 -6.44 22.57 4.17
C ARG A 20 -6.88 21.13 3.92
N ARG A 21 -8.19 20.92 3.81
CA ARG A 21 -8.78 19.64 3.37
C ARG A 21 -8.82 19.55 1.85
N PHE A 22 -8.36 18.43 1.30
CA PHE A 22 -8.59 18.05 -0.08
C PHE A 22 -9.49 16.82 -0.08
N LYS A 23 -10.69 16.94 -0.65
CA LYS A 23 -11.64 15.82 -0.74
C LYS A 23 -11.31 14.97 -1.97
N CYS A 24 -11.36 13.66 -1.78
CA CYS A 24 -11.28 12.64 -2.82
C CYS A 24 -12.56 11.81 -2.73
N ASP A 25 -13.18 11.50 -3.87
CA ASP A 25 -14.39 10.66 -3.90
C ASP A 25 -14.04 9.17 -4.08
N MET A 26 -12.79 8.84 -4.40
CA MET A 26 -12.27 7.47 -4.38
C MET A 26 -12.11 6.99 -2.93
N ILE A 27 -12.67 5.82 -2.64
CA ILE A 27 -12.48 5.13 -1.36
C ILE A 27 -11.04 4.66 -1.28
N LEU A 28 -10.33 5.06 -0.23
CA LEU A 28 -8.94 4.69 0.00
C LEU A 28 -8.64 4.71 1.51
N GLU A 29 -7.85 3.75 1.97
CA GLU A 29 -7.41 3.62 3.35
C GLU A 29 -5.89 3.84 3.42
N GLY A 30 -5.40 4.46 4.49
CA GLY A 30 -3.97 4.77 4.60
C GLY A 30 -3.07 3.53 4.57
N GLY A 31 -3.55 2.40 5.13
CA GLY A 31 -2.81 1.14 5.16
C GLY A 31 -2.78 0.38 3.82
N SER A 32 -3.64 0.73 2.86
CA SER A 32 -3.66 0.06 1.56
C SER A 32 -2.60 0.59 0.58
N ILE A 33 -1.87 1.65 0.95
CA ILE A 33 -0.81 2.26 0.14
C ILE A 33 0.45 2.54 0.97
N HIS A 34 1.61 2.52 0.32
CA HIS A 34 2.85 3.04 0.89
C HIS A 34 3.64 3.81 -0.17
N VAL A 35 4.22 4.96 0.18
CA VAL A 35 5.00 5.79 -0.76
C VAL A 35 6.48 5.86 -0.38
N ASP A 36 7.34 6.06 -1.38
CA ASP A 36 8.79 6.27 -1.15
C ASP A 36 9.17 7.75 -0.97
N GLY A 37 8.23 8.67 -1.20
CA GLY A 37 8.47 10.12 -1.18
C GLY A 37 9.16 10.69 -2.43
N GLU A 38 9.47 9.86 -3.42
CA GLU A 38 10.12 10.24 -4.68
C GLU A 38 9.29 9.91 -5.93
N GLY A 39 7.99 9.63 -5.72
CA GLY A 39 7.00 9.46 -6.76
C GLY A 39 6.61 8.00 -7.03
N THR A 40 7.04 7.06 -6.19
CA THR A 40 6.65 5.65 -6.28
C THR A 40 5.66 5.31 -5.18
N LEU A 41 4.61 4.57 -5.54
CA LEU A 41 3.63 4.02 -4.63
C LEU A 41 3.63 2.48 -4.72
N LEU A 42 3.51 1.82 -3.58
CA LEU A 42 3.28 0.39 -3.45
C LEU A 42 1.84 0.16 -2.96
N THR A 43 1.16 -0.82 -3.52
CA THR A 43 -0.21 -1.21 -3.17
C THR A 43 -0.46 -2.67 -3.55
N THR A 44 -1.58 -3.24 -3.12
CA THR A 44 -2.07 -4.56 -3.58
C THR A 44 -3.23 -4.43 -4.57
N GLU A 45 -3.34 -5.35 -5.51
CA GLU A 45 -4.52 -5.51 -6.37
C GLU A 45 -5.70 -6.04 -5.55
N GLU A 46 -5.42 -6.98 -4.65
CA GLU A 46 -6.40 -7.59 -3.74
C GLU A 46 -7.23 -6.55 -2.98
N CYS A 47 -6.64 -5.44 -2.53
CA CYS A 47 -7.36 -4.39 -1.83
C CYS A 47 -7.99 -3.37 -2.79
N LEU A 48 -7.16 -2.67 -3.59
CA LEU A 48 -7.63 -1.48 -4.32
C LEU A 48 -8.55 -1.82 -5.49
N LEU A 49 -8.45 -3.04 -6.05
CA LEU A 49 -9.34 -3.52 -7.12
C LEU A 49 -10.49 -4.35 -6.57
N HIS A 50 -10.61 -4.47 -5.25
CA HIS A 50 -11.69 -5.24 -4.64
C HIS A 50 -13.05 -4.59 -4.95
N PRO A 51 -14.10 -5.37 -5.27
CA PRO A 51 -15.43 -4.83 -5.59
C PRO A 51 -16.09 -4.01 -4.47
N ASN A 52 -15.68 -4.20 -3.22
CA ASN A 52 -16.19 -3.41 -2.08
C ASN A 52 -15.53 -2.03 -1.92
N ARG A 53 -14.48 -1.73 -2.69
CA ARG A 53 -13.83 -0.41 -2.71
C ARG A 53 -14.45 0.43 -3.82
N ASN A 54 -13.82 0.46 -4.99
CA ASN A 54 -14.22 1.33 -6.10
C ASN A 54 -14.66 0.52 -7.33
N PRO A 55 -15.80 -0.21 -7.28
CA PRO A 55 -16.21 -1.13 -8.35
C PRO A 55 -16.50 -0.45 -9.70
N HIS A 56 -16.62 0.88 -9.69
CA HIS A 56 -16.86 1.72 -10.85
C HIS A 56 -15.57 2.28 -11.47
N MET A 57 -14.40 2.04 -10.85
CA MET A 57 -13.12 2.51 -11.32
C MET A 57 -12.28 1.35 -11.89
N THR A 58 -11.69 1.60 -13.05
CA THR A 58 -10.65 0.75 -13.62
C THR A 58 -9.32 0.98 -12.90
N LYS A 59 -8.40 0.01 -12.99
CA LYS A 59 -7.02 0.13 -12.47
C LYS A 59 -6.33 1.43 -12.93
N ALA A 60 -6.45 1.79 -14.20
CA ALA A 60 -5.86 3.02 -14.75
C ALA A 60 -6.48 4.30 -14.16
N GLN A 61 -7.79 4.31 -13.87
CA GLN A 61 -8.44 5.43 -13.20
C GLN A 61 -8.00 5.56 -11.75
N ILE A 62 -7.80 4.44 -11.05
CA ILE A 62 -7.24 4.43 -9.70
C ILE A 62 -5.80 4.99 -9.72
N GLU A 63 -4.96 4.54 -10.64
CA GLU A 63 -3.60 5.08 -10.80
C GLU A 63 -3.59 6.59 -11.08
N ALA A 64 -4.49 7.07 -11.95
CA ALA A 64 -4.60 8.49 -12.26
C ALA A 64 -4.99 9.32 -11.02
N GLU A 65 -5.93 8.82 -10.21
CA GLU A 65 -6.38 9.52 -9.01
C GLU A 65 -5.31 9.51 -7.91
N LEU A 66 -4.60 8.38 -7.73
CA LEU A 66 -3.42 8.30 -6.85
C LEU A 66 -2.35 9.29 -7.29
N GLY A 67 -2.06 9.38 -8.59
CA GLY A 67 -1.12 10.37 -9.13
C GLY A 67 -1.55 11.81 -8.89
N ARG A 68 -2.84 12.11 -9.07
CA ARG A 68 -3.42 13.43 -8.83
C ARG A 68 -3.36 13.86 -7.37
N MET A 69 -3.68 12.95 -6.44
CA MET A 69 -3.83 13.26 -5.02
C MET A 69 -2.53 13.13 -4.22
N LEU A 70 -1.65 12.21 -4.61
CA LEU A 70 -0.43 11.87 -3.87
C LEU A 70 0.86 12.26 -4.60
N ASN A 71 0.75 12.82 -5.82
CA ASN A 71 1.88 13.24 -6.65
C ASN A 71 2.86 12.09 -6.96
N VAL A 72 2.32 10.88 -7.16
CA VAL A 72 3.06 9.70 -7.59
C VAL A 72 2.99 9.53 -9.10
N ARG A 73 4.03 8.94 -9.69
CA ARG A 73 4.18 8.74 -11.13
C ARG A 73 4.25 7.27 -11.51
N LYS A 74 4.54 6.41 -10.53
CA LYS A 74 4.62 4.97 -10.72
C LYS A 74 3.93 4.26 -9.57
N VAL A 75 3.09 3.30 -9.90
CA VAL A 75 2.46 2.40 -8.95
C VAL A 75 3.02 1.00 -9.17
N ILE A 76 3.52 0.39 -8.10
CA ILE A 76 3.95 -1.01 -8.05
C ILE A 76 2.82 -1.78 -7.40
N TRP A 77 2.26 -2.73 -8.16
CA TRP A 77 1.13 -3.54 -7.75
C TRP A 77 1.61 -4.93 -7.33
N LEU A 78 1.51 -5.22 -6.04
CA LEU A 78 1.52 -6.59 -5.56
C LEU A 78 0.16 -7.20 -5.84
N LYS A 79 0.08 -8.49 -6.14
CA LYS A 79 -1.22 -9.11 -6.42
C LYS A 79 -2.04 -9.30 -5.15
N ARG A 80 -1.38 -9.75 -4.07
CA ARG A 80 -1.99 -10.13 -2.79
C ARG A 80 -1.29 -9.47 -1.61
N GLY A 81 -2.03 -9.29 -0.52
CA GLY A 81 -1.53 -8.87 0.79
C GLY A 81 -1.12 -10.06 1.66
N LEU A 82 -1.17 -9.90 2.98
CA LEU A 82 -0.87 -10.99 3.91
C LEU A 82 -1.99 -12.04 3.91
N HIS A 83 -1.65 -13.32 3.99
CA HIS A 83 -2.63 -14.38 4.18
C HIS A 83 -3.45 -14.17 5.47
N GLY A 84 -4.76 -14.35 5.39
CA GLY A 84 -5.68 -14.18 6.51
C GLY A 84 -6.15 -12.74 6.75
N ASP A 85 -5.68 -11.77 5.95
CA ASP A 85 -6.08 -10.35 6.06
C ASP A 85 -7.38 -10.06 5.28
N GLU A 86 -8.45 -10.79 5.62
CA GLU A 86 -9.76 -10.69 4.96
C GLU A 86 -10.50 -9.39 5.30
N ASP A 87 -10.28 -8.87 6.51
CA ASP A 87 -10.94 -7.65 7.00
C ASP A 87 -10.54 -6.41 6.18
N THR A 88 -9.28 -6.35 5.73
CA THR A 88 -8.79 -5.23 4.91
C THR A 88 -8.68 -5.57 3.42
N ASN A 89 -8.87 -6.84 3.06
CA ASN A 89 -8.64 -7.40 1.73
C ASN A 89 -7.17 -7.25 1.30
N GLY A 90 -6.25 -7.62 2.19
CA GLY A 90 -4.82 -7.66 1.92
C GLY A 90 -4.21 -6.26 1.79
N HIS A 91 -4.22 -5.48 2.86
CA HIS A 91 -3.51 -4.21 2.91
C HIS A 91 -2.01 -4.36 2.66
N VAL A 92 -1.41 -3.33 2.07
CA VAL A 92 0.00 -3.36 1.71
C VAL A 92 0.90 -3.22 2.94
N ASP A 93 0.47 -2.47 3.96
CA ASP A 93 1.23 -2.22 5.18
C ASP A 93 1.55 -3.50 6.00
N ASN A 94 0.73 -4.54 5.87
CA ASN A 94 0.97 -5.86 6.47
C ASN A 94 1.94 -6.74 5.67
N ILE A 95 2.11 -6.49 4.36
CA ILE A 95 2.95 -7.33 3.48
C ILE A 95 4.27 -6.65 3.10
N ALA A 96 4.29 -5.34 2.85
CA ALA A 96 5.48 -4.65 2.38
C ALA A 96 5.46 -3.13 2.61
N CYS A 97 6.61 -2.55 2.90
CA CYS A 97 6.78 -1.11 3.07
C CYS A 97 8.11 -0.61 2.49
N PHE A 98 8.18 0.67 2.11
CA PHE A 98 9.46 1.28 1.73
C PHE A 98 10.29 1.58 2.99
N ALA A 99 11.51 1.06 3.07
CA ALA A 99 12.48 1.48 4.09
C ALA A 99 13.15 2.81 3.72
N ARG A 100 13.37 3.01 2.41
CA ARG A 100 13.84 4.24 1.78
C ARG A 100 13.61 4.16 0.26
N PRO A 101 13.79 5.24 -0.52
CA PRO A 101 13.70 5.16 -1.98
C PRO A 101 14.59 4.04 -2.56
N GLY A 102 13.97 3.15 -3.34
CA GLY A 102 14.61 1.98 -3.95
C GLY A 102 14.83 0.78 -3.01
N GLU A 103 14.40 0.82 -1.74
CA GLU A 103 14.47 -0.33 -0.82
C GLU A 103 13.12 -0.64 -0.17
N VAL A 104 12.71 -1.91 -0.24
CA VAL A 104 11.44 -2.40 0.29
C VAL A 104 11.71 -3.48 1.34
N VAL A 105 10.98 -3.45 2.45
CA VAL A 105 10.88 -4.57 3.40
C VAL A 105 9.65 -5.39 3.03
N LEU A 106 9.79 -6.71 2.97
CA LEU A 106 8.74 -7.66 2.60
C LEU A 106 8.56 -8.68 3.73
N SER A 107 7.35 -8.83 4.24
CA SER A 107 6.96 -9.92 5.15
C SER A 107 7.19 -11.27 4.46
N TRP A 108 7.88 -12.17 5.16
CA TRP A 108 8.48 -13.33 4.52
C TRP A 108 8.42 -14.59 5.38
N THR A 109 8.19 -15.72 4.73
CA THR A 109 8.38 -17.05 5.31
C THR A 109 9.09 -17.95 4.28
N GLU A 110 9.95 -18.84 4.76
CA GLU A 110 10.54 -19.93 3.96
C GLU A 110 9.79 -21.27 4.19
N ASP A 111 8.79 -21.30 5.08
CA ASP A 111 8.02 -22.52 5.35
C ASP A 111 7.05 -22.82 4.21
N THR A 112 7.38 -23.82 3.40
CA THR A 112 6.56 -24.24 2.25
C THR A 112 5.18 -24.78 2.62
N ALA A 113 4.92 -25.12 3.89
CA ALA A 113 3.61 -25.54 4.37
C ALA A 113 2.70 -24.35 4.73
N ASP A 114 3.27 -23.17 4.94
CA ASP A 114 2.53 -21.95 5.24
C ASP A 114 1.89 -21.39 3.95
N PRO A 115 0.57 -21.12 3.91
CA PRO A 115 -0.09 -20.49 2.76
C PRO A 115 0.55 -19.15 2.32
N GLN A 116 1.17 -18.43 3.25
CA GLN A 116 1.88 -17.18 2.99
C GLN A 116 3.16 -17.37 2.16
N HIS A 117 3.74 -18.57 2.11
CA HIS A 117 4.95 -18.83 1.35
C HIS A 117 4.78 -18.52 -0.14
N GLU A 118 3.69 -18.98 -0.76
CA GLU A 118 3.41 -18.70 -2.17
C GLU A 118 3.25 -17.19 -2.42
N ILE A 119 2.51 -16.51 -1.55
CA ILE A 119 2.27 -15.06 -1.66
C ILE A 119 3.59 -14.28 -1.51
N SER A 120 4.43 -14.65 -0.54
CA SER A 120 5.73 -14.02 -0.30
C SER A 120 6.64 -14.14 -1.53
N ARG A 121 6.67 -15.33 -2.17
CA ARG A 121 7.43 -15.57 -3.41
C ARG A 121 6.90 -14.75 -4.58
N GLU A 122 5.59 -14.67 -4.74
CA GLU A 122 4.95 -13.86 -5.78
C GLU A 122 5.25 -12.37 -5.60
N CYS A 123 5.15 -11.86 -4.37
CA CYS A 123 5.48 -10.47 -4.06
C CYS A 123 6.96 -10.17 -4.29
N LEU A 124 7.86 -11.05 -3.88
CA LEU A 124 9.30 -10.89 -4.13
C LEU A 124 9.59 -10.81 -5.62
N ALA A 125 9.03 -11.71 -6.44
CA ALA A 125 9.23 -11.70 -7.88
C ALA A 125 8.70 -10.40 -8.53
N ALA A 126 7.55 -9.90 -8.09
CA ALA A 126 7.00 -8.63 -8.56
C ALA A 126 7.91 -7.44 -8.21
N LEU A 127 8.41 -7.40 -6.97
CA LEU A 127 9.31 -6.34 -6.50
C LEU A 127 10.68 -6.37 -7.21
N GLU A 128 11.27 -7.56 -7.42
CA GLU A 128 12.56 -7.73 -8.10
C GLU A 128 12.47 -7.39 -9.61
N ALA A 129 11.32 -7.64 -10.24
CA ALA A 129 11.08 -7.28 -11.64
C ALA A 129 10.82 -5.77 -11.80
N ALA A 130 10.30 -5.10 -10.76
CA ALA A 130 9.92 -3.71 -10.82
C ALA A 130 11.14 -2.76 -10.87
N GLU A 131 10.84 -1.54 -11.29
CA GLU A 131 11.69 -0.37 -11.08
C GLU A 131 10.83 0.68 -10.42
N ASP A 132 11.43 1.61 -9.71
CA ASP A 132 10.69 2.73 -9.13
C ASP A 132 10.48 3.88 -10.13
N ALA A 133 9.87 4.99 -9.69
CA ALA A 133 9.58 6.15 -10.55
C ALA A 133 10.84 6.86 -11.07
N ARG A 134 12.02 6.55 -10.53
CA ARG A 134 13.33 7.09 -10.93
C ARG A 134 14.15 6.07 -11.72
N GLY A 135 13.58 4.92 -12.06
CA GLY A 135 14.23 3.86 -12.83
C GLY A 135 15.22 3.02 -12.02
N ARG A 136 15.18 3.08 -10.68
CA ARG A 136 16.04 2.24 -9.83
C ARG A 136 15.40 0.86 -9.70
N LYS A 137 16.22 -0.19 -9.74
CA LYS A 137 15.81 -1.53 -9.28
C LYS A 137 15.60 -1.51 -7.78
N LEU A 138 14.60 -2.24 -7.31
CA LEU A 138 14.31 -2.35 -5.90
C LEU A 138 15.25 -3.37 -5.24
N LYS A 139 15.81 -3.00 -4.09
CA LYS A 139 16.42 -3.97 -3.17
C LYS A 139 15.38 -4.39 -2.14
N VAL A 140 15.12 -5.69 -2.08
CA VAL A 140 14.11 -6.26 -1.18
C VAL A 140 14.78 -6.86 0.04
N HIS A 141 14.35 -6.44 1.22
CA HIS A 141 14.75 -6.98 2.52
C HIS A 141 13.65 -7.89 3.03
N LYS A 142 13.96 -9.18 3.19
CA LYS A 142 13.01 -10.14 3.74
C LYS A 142 12.95 -9.98 5.26
N LEU A 143 11.76 -9.77 5.79
CA LEU A 143 11.50 -9.73 7.23
C LEU A 143 10.75 -11.01 7.62
N PRO A 144 11.38 -11.94 8.36
CA PRO A 144 10.71 -13.15 8.82
C PRO A 144 9.45 -12.81 9.62
N MET A 145 8.36 -13.47 9.27
CA MET A 145 7.12 -13.39 10.04
C MET A 145 7.27 -14.12 11.38
N PRO A 146 6.55 -13.68 12.43
CA PRO A 146 6.47 -14.44 13.66
C PRO A 146 5.80 -15.80 13.40
N ASP A 147 6.07 -16.77 14.28
CA ASP A 147 5.37 -18.04 14.25
C ASP A 147 3.86 -17.82 14.48
N PRO A 148 2.99 -18.67 13.90
CA PRO A 148 1.57 -18.63 14.19
C PRO A 148 1.29 -18.72 15.69
N MET A 149 0.30 -17.97 16.16
CA MET A 149 -0.15 -18.07 17.55
C MET A 149 -0.70 -19.49 17.81
N PRO A 150 -0.37 -20.12 18.97
CA PRO A 150 -0.87 -21.44 19.35
C PRO A 150 -2.39 -21.52 19.50
#